data_AF-V4QBR2-F1
#
_entry.id   AF-V4QBR2-F1
#
_cell.length_a   1.000
_cell.length_b   1.000
_cell.length_c   1.000
_cell.angle_alpha   90.00
_cell.angle_beta   90.00
_cell.angle_gamma   90.00
#
_symmetry.space_group_name_H-M   'P 1'
#
loop_
_entity.id
_entity.type
_entity.pdbx_description
1 polymer ?
#
loop_
_entity_poly.entity_id
_entity_poly.type
_entity_poly.pdbx_seq_one_letter_code
_entity_poly.pdbx_strand_id
1 'polypeptide(L)'
;MSLINEYRATEEAIKELQERLKSLSEDDKLKKELEFEGKLRELMGEYQKSLRDIIALLDPEASRNSKSPRAAKAPATSKRARRVKQYKNPHSGEVIETKGGNHKTLKEWKAQWGSDTVESWATLLG
;
A
#
# COMPACT_ATOMS: atom_id res chain seq x y z
N MET A 1 6.71 4.04 -29.85
CA MET A 1 5.94 5.29 -29.97
C MET A 1 6.84 6.46 -29.59
N SER A 2 6.56 7.67 -30.07
CA SER A 2 7.32 8.87 -29.66
C SER A 2 6.98 9.25 -28.22
N LEU A 3 7.97 9.74 -27.45
CA LEU A 3 7.79 10.26 -26.09
C LEU A 3 6.72 11.37 -26.03
N ILE A 4 6.59 12.15 -27.09
CA ILE A 4 5.57 13.20 -27.21
C ILE A 4 4.15 12.60 -27.27
N ASN A 5 3.99 11.46 -27.93
CA ASN A 5 2.68 10.79 -28.02
C ASN A 5 2.30 10.16 -26.67
N GLU A 6 3.28 9.62 -25.95
CA GLU A 6 3.08 9.07 -24.60
C GLU A 6 2.71 10.17 -23.59
N TYR A 7 3.39 11.32 -23.65
CA TYR A 7 3.05 12.50 -22.85
C TYR A 7 1.63 12.98 -23.11
N ARG A 8 1.24 13.15 -24.39
CA ARG A 8 -0.13 13.56 -24.76
C ARG A 8 -1.19 12.56 -24.34
N ALA A 9 -0.95 11.27 -24.53
CA ALA A 9 -1.87 10.22 -24.09
C ALA A 9 -2.04 10.23 -22.57
N THR A 10 -0.97 10.51 -21.82
CA THR A 10 -1.03 10.65 -20.37
C THR A 10 -1.83 11.88 -19.95
N GLU A 11 -1.65 13.02 -20.63
CA GLU A 11 -2.45 14.23 -20.36
C GLU A 11 -3.94 14.01 -20.61
N GLU A 12 -4.31 13.29 -21.67
CA GLU A 12 -5.71 12.93 -21.96
C GLU A 12 -6.27 12.01 -20.89
N ALA A 13 -5.53 10.98 -20.47
CA ALA A 13 -5.95 10.07 -19.41
C ALA A 13 -6.14 10.81 -18.06
N ILE A 14 -5.28 11.77 -17.74
CA ILE A 14 -5.44 12.60 -16.53
C ILE A 14 -6.74 13.40 -16.61
N LYS A 15 -7.04 14.02 -17.76
CA LYS A 15 -8.29 14.77 -17.94
C LYS A 15 -9.52 13.88 -17.77
N GLU A 16 -9.52 12.70 -18.38
CA GLU A 16 -10.62 11.74 -18.26
C GLU A 16 -10.83 11.31 -16.80
N LEU A 17 -9.75 11.01 -16.07
CA LEU A 17 -9.82 10.67 -14.65
C LEU A 17 -10.34 11.83 -13.79
N GLN A 18 -9.96 13.07 -14.11
CA GLN A 18 -10.46 14.26 -13.43
C GLN A 18 -11.96 14.47 -13.65
N GLU A 19 -12.44 14.29 -14.89
CA GLU A 19 -13.87 14.37 -15.20
C GLU A 19 -14.66 13.27 -14.48
N ARG A 20 -14.13 12.04 -14.47
CA ARG A 20 -14.75 10.94 -13.74
C ARG A 20 -14.82 11.21 -12.24
N LEU A 21 -13.75 11.78 -11.66
CA LEU A 21 -13.74 12.16 -10.24
C LEU A 21 -14.80 13.22 -9.97
N LYS A 22 -14.91 14.24 -10.83
CA LYS A 22 -15.94 15.28 -10.72
C LYS A 22 -17.36 14.70 -10.77
N SER A 23 -17.63 13.82 -11.75
CA SER A 23 -18.93 13.14 -11.85
C SER A 23 -19.26 12.33 -10.60
N LEU A 24 -18.29 11.58 -10.06
CA LEU A 24 -18.48 10.85 -8.80
C LEU A 24 -18.73 11.81 -7.62
N SER A 25 -18.02 12.94 -7.56
CA SER A 25 -18.20 13.93 -6.48
C SER A 25 -19.57 14.60 -6.50
N GLU A 26 -20.23 14.65 -7.65
CA GLU A 26 -21.58 15.20 -7.81
C GLU A 26 -22.67 14.19 -7.41
N ASP A 27 -22.35 12.90 -7.31
CA ASP A 27 -23.28 11.84 -6.90
C ASP A 27 -23.72 12.01 -5.43
N ASP A 28 -25.02 12.20 -5.22
CA ASP A 28 -25.60 12.41 -3.89
C ASP A 28 -25.51 11.17 -2.98
N LYS A 29 -25.41 9.96 -3.55
CA LYS A 29 -25.15 8.75 -2.77
C LYS A 29 -23.73 8.77 -2.22
N LEU A 30 -22.74 9.14 -3.04
CA LEU A 30 -21.34 9.24 -2.59
C LEU A 30 -21.21 10.30 -1.50
N LYS A 31 -21.83 11.47 -1.66
CA LYS A 31 -21.82 12.53 -0.65
C LYS A 31 -22.36 12.04 0.70
N LYS A 32 -23.48 11.30 0.68
CA LYS A 32 -24.07 10.72 1.90
C LYS A 32 -23.16 9.68 2.56
N GLU A 33 -22.50 8.82 1.77
CA GLU A 33 -21.55 7.84 2.30
C GLU A 33 -20.34 8.53 2.95
N LEU A 34 -19.79 9.56 2.30
CA LEU A 34 -18.68 10.37 2.84
C LEU A 34 -19.09 11.13 4.11
N GLU A 35 -20.29 11.71 4.14
CA GLU A 35 -20.83 12.39 5.32
C GLU A 35 -20.98 11.42 6.50
N PHE A 36 -21.54 10.23 6.25
CA PHE A 36 -21.67 9.19 7.26
C PHE A 36 -20.31 8.74 7.79
N GLU A 37 -19.34 8.46 6.90
CA GLU A 37 -17.98 8.09 7.30
C GLU A 37 -17.32 9.20 8.14
N GLY A 38 -17.46 10.46 7.72
CA GLY A 38 -16.93 11.62 8.43
C GLY A 38 -17.47 11.71 9.86
N LYS A 39 -18.81 11.67 10.01
CA LYS A 39 -19.47 11.71 11.33
C LYS A 39 -19.09 10.52 12.21
N LEU A 40 -18.97 9.33 11.62
CA LEU A 40 -18.54 8.13 12.36
C LEU A 40 -17.12 8.32 12.90
N ARG A 41 -16.18 8.81 12.08
CA ARG A 41 -14.78 9.05 12.50
C ARG A 41 -14.68 10.13 13.57
N GLU A 42 -15.48 11.19 13.46
CA GLU A 42 -15.55 12.24 14.47
C GLU A 42 -16.06 11.69 15.82
N LEU A 43 -17.17 10.95 15.80
CA LEU A 43 -17.73 10.30 16.99
C LEU A 43 -16.74 9.30 17.61
N MET A 44 -16.04 8.53 16.78
CA MET A 44 -14.96 7.65 17.23
C MET A 44 -13.86 8.42 17.96
N GLY A 45 -13.47 9.58 17.41
CA GLY A 45 -12.45 10.45 18.01
C GLY A 45 -12.90 11.03 19.35
N GLU A 46 -14.11 11.57 19.42
CA GLU A 46 -14.69 12.18 20.63
C GLU A 46 -14.73 11.20 21.81
N TYR A 47 -15.16 9.96 21.55
CA TYR A 47 -15.30 8.92 22.57
C TYR A 47 -14.08 8.01 22.69
N GLN A 48 -12.98 8.32 21.97
CA GLN A 48 -11.74 7.53 21.93
C GLN A 48 -12.01 6.03 21.64
N LYS A 49 -12.96 5.76 20.75
CA LYS A 49 -13.34 4.41 20.33
C LYS A 49 -12.62 4.02 19.05
N SER A 50 -12.02 2.84 19.05
CA SER A 50 -11.45 2.25 17.84
C SER A 50 -12.52 1.55 17.01
N LEU A 51 -12.21 1.29 15.72
CA LEU A 51 -13.12 0.52 14.86
C LEU A 51 -13.40 -0.87 15.43
N ARG A 52 -12.41 -1.45 16.14
CA ARG A 52 -12.56 -2.72 16.85
C ARG A 52 -13.62 -2.62 17.96
N ASP A 53 -13.66 -1.52 18.69
CA ASP A 53 -14.63 -1.33 19.78
C ASP A 53 -16.05 -1.20 19.22
N ILE A 54 -16.20 -0.52 18.07
CA ILE A 54 -17.48 -0.43 17.37
C ILE A 54 -17.93 -1.80 16.85
N ILE A 55 -17.02 -2.56 16.23
CA ILE A 55 -17.32 -3.92 15.77
C ILE A 55 -17.71 -4.80 16.96
N ALA A 56 -17.00 -4.71 18.09
CA ALA A 56 -17.34 -5.48 19.28
C ALA A 56 -18.69 -5.11 19.90
N LEU A 57 -19.15 -3.88 19.69
CA LEU A 57 -20.45 -3.41 20.16
C LEU A 57 -21.60 -3.87 19.24
N LEU A 58 -21.41 -3.83 17.92
CA LEU A 58 -22.44 -4.16 16.93
C LEU A 58 -22.50 -5.67 16.60
N ASP A 59 -21.35 -6.32 16.57
CA ASP A 59 -21.21 -7.77 16.32
C ASP A 59 -20.24 -8.41 17.33
N PRO A 60 -20.75 -8.78 18.52
CA PRO A 60 -19.96 -9.43 19.55
C PRO A 60 -19.37 -10.78 19.13
N GLU A 61 -20.01 -11.50 18.20
CA GLU A 61 -19.55 -12.81 17.72
C GLU A 61 -18.41 -12.65 16.70
N ALA A 62 -18.47 -11.68 15.78
CA ALA A 62 -17.34 -11.35 14.90
C ALA A 62 -16.10 -10.88 15.67
N SER A 63 -16.30 -10.17 16.79
CA SER A 63 -15.19 -9.80 17.70
C SER A 63 -14.52 -11.03 18.32
N ARG A 64 -15.29 -12.06 18.68
CA ARG A 64 -14.76 -13.34 19.19
C ARG A 64 -14.03 -14.13 18.11
N ASN A 65 -14.50 -14.11 16.86
CA ASN A 65 -13.82 -14.81 15.76
C ASN A 65 -12.54 -14.11 15.28
N SER A 66 -12.37 -12.81 15.57
CA SER A 66 -11.07 -12.13 15.40
C SER A 66 -10.02 -12.56 16.43
N LYS A 67 -10.44 -13.20 17.52
CA LYS A 67 -9.56 -13.93 18.44
C LYS A 67 -9.23 -15.29 17.84
N SER A 68 -8.59 -15.30 16.67
CA SER A 68 -7.63 -16.37 16.46
C SER A 68 -6.68 -16.28 17.67
N PRO A 69 -6.51 -17.34 18.47
CA PRO A 69 -5.56 -17.30 19.57
C PRO A 69 -4.25 -16.85 18.93
N ARG A 70 -3.72 -15.72 19.40
CA ARG A 70 -2.35 -15.31 19.06
C ARG A 70 -1.54 -16.56 19.32
N ALA A 71 -1.12 -17.25 18.25
CA ALA A 71 -0.46 -18.53 18.36
C ALA A 71 0.61 -18.35 19.43
N ALA A 72 0.50 -19.11 20.52
CA ALA A 72 1.52 -19.15 21.55
C ALA A 72 2.84 -19.23 20.79
N LYS A 73 3.73 -18.26 21.01
CA LYS A 73 5.00 -18.15 20.31
C LYS A 73 5.58 -19.56 20.20
N ALA A 74 5.55 -20.13 19.00
CA ALA A 74 6.31 -21.34 18.73
C ALA A 74 7.74 -21.04 19.19
N PRO A 75 8.42 -21.99 19.86
CA PRO A 75 9.81 -21.80 20.27
C PRO A 75 10.57 -21.33 19.03
N ALA A 76 11.31 -20.23 19.19
CA ALA A 76 11.91 -19.50 18.09
C ALA A 76 12.74 -20.44 17.21
N THR A 77 12.17 -20.90 16.10
CA THR A 77 12.94 -21.47 15.00
C THR A 77 13.89 -20.36 14.57
N SER A 78 15.18 -20.58 14.77
CA SER A 78 16.26 -19.67 14.42
C SER A 78 15.94 -18.95 13.11
N LYS A 79 15.67 -17.64 13.18
CA LYS A 79 15.42 -16.82 11.99
C LYS A 79 16.60 -17.01 11.05
N ARG A 80 16.35 -17.67 9.92
CA ARG A 80 17.33 -17.81 8.82
C ARG A 80 17.88 -16.41 8.53
N ALA A 81 19.19 -16.23 8.67
CA ALA A 81 19.82 -14.93 8.45
C ALA A 81 19.43 -14.40 7.07
N ARG A 82 19.00 -13.14 6.99
CA ARG A 82 18.55 -12.52 5.74
C ARG A 82 19.76 -12.41 4.81
N ARG A 83 19.70 -13.08 3.66
CA ARG A 83 20.72 -13.01 2.61
C ARG A 83 20.73 -11.63 1.97
N VAL A 84 21.92 -11.15 1.60
CA VAL A 84 22.08 -9.88 0.90
C VAL A 84 21.60 -10.06 -0.54
N LYS A 85 20.73 -9.17 -1.02
CA LYS A 85 20.39 -9.07 -2.44
C LYS A 85 21.16 -7.90 -3.02
N GLN A 86 21.89 -8.12 -4.10
CA GLN A 86 22.46 -7.08 -4.93
C GLN A 86 21.48 -6.74 -6.06
N TYR A 87 21.17 -5.47 -6.24
CA TYR A 87 20.34 -4.98 -7.33
C TYR A 87 21.21 -4.14 -8.25
N LYS A 88 21.18 -4.43 -9.55
CA LYS A 88 21.87 -3.66 -10.57
C LYS A 88 20.85 -2.99 -11.48
N ASN A 89 20.81 -1.66 -11.46
CA ASN A 89 19.90 -0.91 -12.32
C ASN A 89 20.49 -0.83 -13.76
N PRO A 90 19.81 -1.37 -14.79
CA PRO A 90 20.29 -1.31 -16.17
C PRO A 90 20.21 0.09 -16.78
N HIS A 91 19.45 1.01 -16.17
CA HIS A 91 19.24 2.37 -16.67
C HIS A 91 20.27 3.37 -16.14
N SER A 92 20.67 3.27 -14.87
CA SER A 92 21.69 4.15 -14.28
C SER A 92 23.07 3.48 -14.13
N GLY A 93 23.15 2.16 -14.26
CA GLY A 93 24.37 1.39 -13.98
C GLY A 93 24.71 1.26 -12.49
N GLU A 94 23.91 1.86 -11.61
CA GLU A 94 24.12 1.82 -10.16
C GLU A 94 23.83 0.42 -9.60
N VAL A 95 24.63 0.03 -8.60
CA VAL A 95 24.51 -1.25 -7.91
C VAL A 95 24.32 -1.00 -6.42
N ILE A 96 23.30 -1.61 -5.83
CA ILE A 96 23.01 -1.52 -4.39
C ILE A 96 22.90 -2.90 -3.77
N GLU A 97 23.36 -3.04 -2.53
CA GLU A 97 23.30 -4.29 -1.78
C GLU A 97 22.45 -4.10 -0.54
N THR A 98 21.41 -4.92 -0.36
CA THR A 98 20.54 -4.82 0.80
C THR A 98 20.05 -6.18 1.30
N LYS A 99 20.00 -6.32 2.62
CA LYS A 99 19.43 -7.49 3.32
C LYS A 99 17.90 -7.42 3.44
N GLY A 100 17.24 -6.44 2.82
CA GLY A 100 15.79 -6.26 2.81
C GLY A 100 15.29 -5.02 2.07
N GLY A 101 13.98 -4.80 2.02
CA GLY A 101 13.36 -3.70 1.26
C GLY A 101 13.53 -2.28 1.84
N ASN A 102 14.23 -2.11 2.97
CA ASN A 102 14.41 -0.81 3.61
C ASN A 102 15.70 -0.10 3.15
N HIS A 103 15.84 0.11 1.83
CA HIS A 103 16.95 0.85 1.24
C HIS A 103 16.39 2.01 0.43
N LYS A 104 16.87 3.25 0.64
CA LYS A 104 16.33 4.47 0.03
C LYS A 104 16.33 4.38 -1.50
N THR A 105 17.48 4.04 -2.08
CA THR A 105 17.65 3.86 -3.53
C THR A 105 16.77 2.74 -4.10
N LEU A 106 16.57 1.64 -3.35
CA LEU A 106 15.70 0.56 -3.81
C LEU A 106 14.24 1.00 -3.82
N LYS A 107 13.81 1.83 -2.86
CA LYS A 107 12.46 2.41 -2.83
C LYS A 107 12.26 3.40 -3.97
N GLU A 108 13.25 4.23 -4.25
CA GLU A 108 13.24 5.16 -5.38
C GLU A 108 13.14 4.39 -6.71
N TRP A 109 13.92 3.33 -6.87
CA TRP A 109 13.83 2.47 -8.06
C TRP A 109 12.46 1.81 -8.17
N LYS A 110 11.91 1.27 -7.07
CA LYS A 110 10.58 0.66 -7.07
C LYS A 110 9.47 1.67 -7.37
N ALA A 111 9.65 2.94 -6.99
CA ALA A 111 8.73 4.01 -7.33
C ALA A 111 8.81 4.41 -8.81
N GLN A 112 10.00 4.35 -9.40
CA GLN A 112 10.23 4.79 -10.78
C GLN A 112 9.96 3.70 -11.83
N TRP A 113 10.31 2.44 -11.57
CA TRP A 113 10.19 1.31 -12.53
C TRP A 113 9.22 0.21 -12.08
N GLY A 114 8.62 0.34 -10.90
CA GLY A 114 7.71 -0.65 -10.33
C GLY A 114 8.43 -1.76 -9.55
N SER A 115 7.73 -2.39 -8.62
CA SER A 115 8.31 -3.40 -7.71
C SER A 115 8.75 -4.67 -8.45
N ASP A 116 7.93 -5.20 -9.34
CA ASP A 116 8.21 -6.43 -10.10
C ASP A 116 9.45 -6.29 -11.00
N THR A 117 9.55 -5.16 -11.71
CA THR A 117 10.70 -4.85 -12.58
C THR A 117 11.98 -4.79 -11.77
N VAL A 118 11.98 -4.06 -10.65
CA VAL A 118 13.17 -3.92 -9.79
C VAL A 118 13.54 -5.24 -9.11
N GLU A 119 12.55 -6.08 -8.79
CA GLU A 119 12.82 -7.41 -8.24
C GLU A 119 13.46 -8.36 -9.25
N SER A 120 13.20 -8.20 -10.54
CA SER A 120 13.89 -8.95 -11.60
C SER A 120 15.39 -8.63 -11.71
N TRP A 121 15.83 -7.48 -11.17
CA TRP A 121 17.24 -7.08 -11.16
C TRP A 121 18.03 -7.62 -9.96
N ALA A 122 17.35 -8.31 -9.04
CA ALA A 122 17.95 -8.82 -7.82
C ALA A 122 18.78 -10.07 -8.08
N THR A 123 20.07 -10.01 -7.76
CA THR A 123 20.95 -11.17 -7.65
C THR A 123 21.17 -11.48 -6.17
N LEU A 124 21.00 -12.74 -5.78
CA LEU A 124 21.14 -13.17 -4.39
C LEU A 124 22.63 -13.42 -4.09
N LEU A 125 23.22 -12.59 -3.24
CA LEU A 125 24.58 -12.80 -2.74
C LEU A 125 24.51 -13.76 -1.54
N GLY A 126 25.24 -14.87 -1.69
CA GLY A 126 25.24 -16.03 -0.79
C GLY A 126 25.75 -15.72 0.60
#